data_AF-A0A937QNS5-F1
#
_entry.id   AF-A0A937QNS5-F1
#
_cell.length_a   1.000
_cell.length_b   1.000
_cell.length_c   1.000
_cell.angle_alpha   90.00
_cell.angle_beta   90.00
_cell.angle_gamma   90.00
#
_symmetry.space_group_name_H-M   'P 1'
#
loop_
_entity.id
_entity.type
_entity.pdbx_description
1 polymer ?
#
loop_
_entity_poly.entity_id
_entity_poly.type
_entity_poly.pdbx_seq_one_letter_code
_entity_poly.pdbx_strand_id
1 'polypeptide(L)' 'KIYDCLSTEPLHVEQVIAETNLAPGLVNATLISLRLKGLIRQLPGSMFAKG' A
#
# COMPACT_ATOMS: atom_id res chain seq x y z
N LYS A 1 -2.14 -4.81 -9.16
CA LYS A 1 -1.40 -3.54 -9.35
C LYS A 1 -0.86 -2.98 -8.04
N ILE A 2 -1.67 -2.40 -7.14
CA ILE A 2 -1.16 -1.88 -5.84
C ILE A 2 -0.51 -2.98 -4.99
N TYR A 3 -1.17 -4.14 -4.86
CA TYR A 3 -0.60 -5.29 -4.13
C TYR A 3 0.67 -5.86 -4.79
N ASP A 4 0.83 -5.68 -6.11
CA ASP A 4 2.01 -6.17 -6.82
C ASP A 4 3.21 -5.24 -6.62
N CYS A 5 2.97 -3.93 -6.47
CA CYS A 5 3.99 -2.96 -6.09
C CYS A 5 4.51 -3.19 -4.66
N LEU A 6 3.67 -3.67 -3.75
CA LEU A 6 4.09 -3.97 -2.38
C LEU A 6 4.97 -5.21 -2.35
N SER A 7 6.01 -5.20 -1.51
CA SER A 7 6.91 -6.34 -1.32
C SER A 7 7.10 -6.61 0.17
N THR A 8 8.05 -7.49 0.50
CA THR A 8 8.48 -7.70 1.90
C THR A 8 9.18 -6.45 2.48
N GLU A 9 9.75 -5.62 1.62
CA GLU A 9 10.25 -4.30 2.00
C GLU A 9 9.08 -3.30 2.14
N PRO A 10 9.02 -2.51 3.22
CA PRO A 10 8.01 -1.48 3.40
C PRO A 10 8.15 -0.38 2.35
N LEU A 11 7.04 -0.03 1.71
CA LEU A 11 6.94 1.07 0.76
C LEU A 11 6.09 2.20 1.31
N HIS A 12 6.51 3.43 1.05
CA HIS A 12 5.74 4.60 1.44
C HIS A 12 4.51 4.76 0.55
N VAL A 13 3.39 5.21 1.12
CA VAL A 13 2.15 5.44 0.36
C VAL A 13 2.35 6.35 -0.86
N GLU A 14 3.19 7.38 -0.74
CA GLU A 14 3.54 8.28 -1.86
C GLU A 14 4.26 7.56 -3.01
N GLN A 15 5.12 6.58 -2.71
CA GLN A 15 5.78 5.79 -3.75
C GLN A 15 4.78 4.89 -4.46
N VAL A 16 3.85 4.29 -3.71
CA VAL A 16 2.77 3.47 -4.30
C VAL A 16 1.89 4.33 -5.21
N ILE A 17 1.57 5.56 -4.81
CA ILE A 17 0.83 6.52 -5.64
C ILE A 17 1.61 6.85 -6.92
N ALA A 18 2.90 7.16 -6.80
CA ALA A 18 3.76 7.49 -7.92
C ALA A 18 3.91 6.33 -8.93
N GLU A 19 4.15 5.10 -8.44
CA GLU A 19 4.31 3.92 -9.29
C GLU A 19 3.01 3.48 -9.97
N THR A 20 1.90 3.54 -9.24
CA THR A 20 0.61 3.09 -9.78
C THR A 20 -0.08 4.14 -10.63
N ASN A 21 0.33 5.41 -10.51
CA ASN A 21 -0.28 6.57 -11.16
C ASN A 21 -1.79 6.66 -10.88
N LEU A 22 -2.21 6.21 -9.70
CA LEU A 22 -3.61 6.22 -9.27
C LEU A 22 -3.89 7.38 -8.33
N ALA A 23 -5.14 7.80 -8.27
CA ALA A 23 -5.56 8.83 -7.33
C ALA A 23 -5.25 8.41 -5.87
N PRO A 24 -4.71 9.30 -5.02
CA PRO A 24 -4.35 8.99 -3.63
C PRO A 24 -5.51 8.39 -2.82
N GLY A 25 -6.74 8.86 -3.06
CA GLY A 25 -7.94 8.32 -2.40
C GLY A 25 -8.20 6.85 -2.75
N LEU A 26 -8.00 6.46 -4.02
CA LEU A 26 -8.17 5.08 -4.47
C LEU A 26 -7.07 4.18 -3.91
N VAL A 27 -5.82 4.68 -3.89
CA VAL A 27 -4.69 3.95 -3.30
C VAL A 27 -4.94 3.68 -1.82
N ASN A 28 -5.31 4.70 -1.05
CA ASN A 28 -5.60 4.55 0.38
C ASN A 28 -6.79 3.59 0.64
N ALA A 29 -7.88 3.71 -0.11
CA ALA A 29 -9.02 2.80 0.03
C ALA A 29 -8.62 1.34 -0.24
N THR A 30 -7.78 1.12 -1.26
CA THR A 30 -7.28 -0.21 -1.61
C THR A 30 -6.34 -0.76 -0.54
N LEU A 31 -5.39 0.04 -0.04
CA LEU A 31 -4.47 -0.34 1.03
C LEU A 31 -5.23 -0.70 2.31
N ILE A 32 -6.25 0.08 2.68
CA ILE A 32 -7.11 -0.23 3.83
C ILE A 32 -7.84 -1.57 3.61
N SER A 33 -8.41 -1.79 2.43
CA SER A 33 -9.09 -3.06 2.11
C SER A 33 -8.14 -4.26 2.21
N LEU A 34 -6.93 -4.15 1.67
CA LEU A 34 -5.90 -5.20 1.74
C LEU A 34 -5.46 -5.46 3.19
N ARG A 35 -5.34 -4.41 4.02
CA ARG A 35 -5.01 -4.51 5.44
C ARG A 35 -6.11 -5.25 6.21
N LEU A 36 -7.38 -4.91 5.96
CA LEU A 36 -8.53 -5.57 6.58
C LEU A 36 -8.62 -7.06 6.19
N LYS A 37 -8.16 -7.41 4.99
CA LYS A 37 -8.02 -8.81 4.54
C LYS A 37 -6.80 -9.52 5.13
N GLY A 38 -5.94 -8.83 5.89
CA GLY A 38 -4.70 -9.38 6.45
C GLY A 38 -3.58 -9.61 5.42
N LEU A 39 -3.72 -9.10 4.20
CA LEU A 39 -2.76 -9.32 3.11
C LEU A 39 -1.54 -8.40 3.19
N ILE A 40 -1.69 -7.26 3.87
CA ILE A 40 -0.63 -6.27 4.07
C ILE A 40 -0.64 -5.77 5.51
N ARG A 41 0.50 -5.25 5.97
CA ARG A 41 0.64 -4.60 7.26
C ARG A 41 1.01 -3.13 7.07
N GLN A 42 0.42 -2.28 7.90
CA GLN A 42 0.79 -0.89 8.01
C GLN A 42 1.83 -0.74 9.11
N LEU A 43 2.89 0.01 8.81
CA LEU A 43 3.99 0.32 9.71
C LEU A 43 4.01 1.83 10.03
N PRO A 44 4.69 2.25 11.11
CA PRO A 44 4.87 3.66 11.41
C PRO A 44 5.49 4.43 10.24
N GLY A 45 5.13 5.71 10.10
CA GLY A 45 5.62 6.55 9.00
C GLY A 45 4.91 6.33 7.66
N SER A 46 3.65 5.88 7.66
CA SER A 46 2.84 5.68 6.44
C SER A 46 3.42 4.66 5.46
N MET A 47 4.10 3.65 6.01
CA MET A 47 4.72 2.56 5.26
C MET A 47 3.81 1.33 5.22
N PHE A 48 3.84 0.59 4.12
CA PHE A 48 3.06 -0.62 3.91
C PHE A 48 3.94 -1.75 3.39
N ALA A 49 3.77 -2.95 3.92
CA ALA A 49 4.48 -4.16 3.49
C ALA A 49 3.51 -5.33 3.33
N LYS A 50 3.86 -6.35 2.54
CA LYS A 50 3.10 -7.60 2.46
C LYS A 50 3.08 -8.31 3.82
N GLY A 51 1.90 -8.84 4.19
CA GLY A 51 1.59 -9.38 5.51
C GLY A 51 2.01 -10.82 5.72
#